data_AF-A0A392MS86-F1
#
_entry.id   AF-A0A392MS86-F1
#
_cell.length_a   1.000
_cell.length_b   1.000
_cell.length_c   1.000
_cell.angle_alpha   90.00
_cell.angle_beta   90.00
_cell.angle_gamma   90.00
#
_symmetry.space_group_name_H-M   'P 1'
#
loop_
_entity.id
_entity.type
_entity.pdbx_description
1 polymer ?
#
loop_
_entity_poly.entity_id
_entity_poly.type
_entity_poly.pdbx_seq_one_letter_code
_entity_poly.pdbx_strand_id
1 'polypeptide(L)'
;EGELGSSRNKGKETFGKISTPSPRTGKEGRQDNGEVTDKDDHLYFWFPLLAGLSELSFDPRPEIRQSALQILFETLRNHGHLFSLPLWERVFESVLFPIFDYVRHAIDPSGSSSQVSEVETDGELDQDAWLYETCTLALQLVVDLFINFYNTVNPLLKKVLMLLVSFIKRPHQSLAGIGIAAFVRLMSNAGELFSDEKWLEVVLSLKDAANATLPNFSFLDGGDFVTGNER
;
A
#
# COMPACT_ATOMS: atom_id res chain seq x y z
N GLU A 1 -10.34 86.72 0.08
CA GLU A 1 -9.87 86.56 -1.32
C GLU A 1 -10.27 85.15 -1.73
N GLY A 2 -11.14 84.88 -2.69
CA GLY A 2 -11.50 85.59 -3.90
C GLY A 2 -11.74 84.52 -4.98
N GLU A 3 -13.01 84.39 -5.39
CA GLU A 3 -13.47 84.02 -6.75
C GLU A 3 -13.32 82.56 -7.23
N LEU A 4 -14.44 81.84 -7.45
CA LEU A 4 -15.34 81.80 -8.63
C LEU A 4 -14.91 80.76 -9.67
N GLY A 5 -15.82 79.83 -9.96
CA GLY A 5 -15.67 78.82 -11.01
C GLY A 5 -16.91 77.95 -11.17
N SER A 6 -18.01 78.59 -11.58
CA SER A 6 -19.31 77.97 -11.88
C SER A 6 -19.26 77.16 -13.18
N SER A 7 -19.88 75.98 -13.21
CA SER A 7 -20.67 75.59 -14.37
C SER A 7 -21.85 74.70 -13.99
N ARG A 8 -23.01 75.18 -14.44
CA ARG A 8 -24.36 74.75 -14.16
C ARG A 8 -24.90 74.17 -15.46
N ASN A 9 -25.45 72.96 -15.44
CA ASN A 9 -26.46 72.57 -16.41
C ASN A 9 -27.67 71.97 -15.68
N LYS A 10 -28.84 72.40 -16.12
CA LYS A 10 -30.13 72.34 -15.44
C LYS A 10 -31.13 71.67 -16.39
N GLY A 11 -31.99 70.82 -15.86
CA GLY A 11 -33.20 70.30 -16.53
C GLY A 11 -33.27 68.76 -16.42
N LYS A 12 -34.38 68.13 -16.06
CA LYS A 12 -35.75 68.57 -15.81
C LYS A 12 -36.44 67.45 -15.00
N GLU A 13 -37.36 67.84 -14.14
CA GLU A 13 -38.12 67.00 -13.20
C GLU A 13 -39.06 66.01 -13.90
N THR A 14 -39.40 64.86 -13.27
CA THR A 14 -40.77 64.57 -12.81
C THR A 14 -40.89 63.26 -12.00
N PHE A 15 -41.73 63.36 -10.97
CA PHE A 15 -42.09 62.42 -9.93
C PHE A 15 -42.89 61.19 -10.41
N GLY A 16 -42.73 60.05 -9.72
CA GLY A 16 -43.68 58.95 -9.72
C GLY A 16 -43.43 57.99 -8.54
N LYS A 17 -44.40 57.89 -7.63
CA LYS A 17 -44.34 57.32 -6.28
C LYS A 17 -44.38 55.77 -6.22
N ILE A 18 -43.61 55.23 -5.27
CA ILE A 18 -43.94 54.26 -4.18
C ILE A 18 -44.85 53.07 -4.52
N SER A 19 -44.38 51.84 -4.26
CA SER A 19 -45.12 50.77 -3.54
C SER A 19 -44.20 49.59 -3.17
N THR A 20 -43.98 49.38 -1.87
CA THR A 20 -43.65 48.08 -1.25
C THR A 20 -44.96 47.47 -0.74
N PRO A 21 -45.17 46.12 -0.75
CA PRO A 21 -44.75 45.34 0.43
C PRO A 21 -44.41 43.82 0.22
N SER A 22 -43.52 43.35 1.12
CA SER A 22 -43.57 42.10 1.91
C SER A 22 -43.22 40.69 1.35
N PRO A 23 -42.76 39.79 2.25
CA PRO A 23 -41.82 38.69 1.96
C PRO A 23 -42.51 37.32 1.81
N ARG A 24 -41.85 36.37 1.12
CA ARG A 24 -42.23 34.96 1.13
C ARG A 24 -41.04 34.05 1.43
N THR A 25 -41.23 33.32 2.51
CA THR A 25 -40.52 32.14 3.01
C THR A 25 -40.54 30.97 2.01
N GLY A 26 -39.44 30.20 1.94
CA GLY A 26 -39.50 28.76 1.65
C GLY A 26 -38.43 28.18 0.71
N LYS A 27 -37.73 27.16 1.26
CA LYS A 27 -36.95 26.05 0.63
C LYS A 27 -35.51 26.37 0.18
N GLU A 28 -34.51 25.95 0.96
CA GLU A 28 -33.93 24.58 1.08
C GLU A 28 -33.13 24.14 -0.15
N GLY A 29 -31.86 23.80 0.11
CA GLY A 29 -31.15 22.74 -0.60
C GLY A 29 -30.48 23.12 -1.91
N ARG A 30 -29.48 24.01 -1.88
CA ARG A 30 -28.49 24.04 -2.96
C ARG A 30 -27.44 22.97 -2.65
N GLN A 31 -27.66 21.76 -3.17
CA GLN A 31 -26.64 20.72 -3.23
C GLN A 31 -25.44 21.26 -4.00
N ASP A 32 -24.32 21.37 -3.29
CA ASP A 32 -23.01 21.60 -3.86
C ASP A 32 -22.54 20.28 -4.49
N ASN A 33 -22.86 20.07 -5.76
CA ASN A 33 -22.35 18.96 -6.56
C ASN A 33 -21.02 19.38 -7.19
N GLY A 34 -19.99 19.54 -6.37
CA GLY A 34 -18.71 20.09 -6.77
C GLY A 34 -17.49 19.35 -6.24
N GLU A 35 -17.53 18.02 -6.03
CA GLU A 35 -16.36 17.32 -5.48
C GLU A 35 -16.28 15.82 -5.85
N VAL A 36 -16.35 15.50 -7.14
CA VAL A 36 -16.09 14.12 -7.63
C VAL A 36 -14.92 14.07 -8.62
N THR A 37 -14.52 15.20 -9.21
CA THR A 37 -13.49 15.24 -10.27
C THR A 37 -12.06 15.48 -9.80
N ASP A 38 -11.83 15.91 -8.55
CA ASP A 38 -10.47 16.26 -8.05
C ASP A 38 -9.62 15.01 -7.72
N LYS A 39 -10.27 13.90 -7.32
CA LYS A 39 -9.56 12.70 -6.82
C LYS A 39 -8.94 11.83 -7.91
N ASP A 40 -9.42 11.92 -9.16
CA ASP A 40 -8.84 11.17 -10.29
C ASP A 40 -7.61 11.87 -10.88
N ASP A 41 -7.50 13.20 -10.77
CA ASP A 41 -6.33 13.96 -11.24
C ASP A 41 -5.06 13.66 -10.42
N HIS A 42 -5.23 13.20 -9.18
CA HIS A 42 -4.14 12.75 -8.31
C HIS A 42 -3.37 11.54 -8.87
N LEU A 43 -3.99 10.68 -9.69
CA LEU A 43 -3.34 9.52 -10.28
C LEU A 43 -2.13 9.92 -11.14
N TYR A 44 -2.25 10.98 -11.94
CA TYR A 44 -1.20 11.42 -12.87
C TYR A 44 -0.03 12.10 -12.18
N PHE A 45 -0.24 12.65 -10.98
CA PHE A 45 0.81 13.30 -10.20
C PHE A 45 1.56 12.33 -9.30
N TRP A 46 0.83 11.52 -8.51
CA TRP A 46 1.45 10.68 -7.49
C TRP A 46 2.04 9.39 -8.06
N PHE A 47 1.38 8.78 -9.04
CA PHE A 47 1.78 7.45 -9.49
C PHE A 47 3.20 7.42 -10.09
N PRO A 48 3.63 8.34 -10.98
CA PRO A 48 4.99 8.34 -11.50
C PRO A 48 6.06 8.50 -10.41
N LEU A 49 5.81 9.35 -9.40
CA LEU A 49 6.71 9.55 -8.27
C LEU A 49 6.87 8.26 -7.45
N LEU A 50 5.75 7.65 -7.08
CA LEU A 50 5.74 6.44 -6.25
C LEU A 50 6.36 5.25 -6.99
N ALA A 51 6.05 5.09 -8.28
CA ALA A 51 6.64 4.05 -9.12
C ALA A 51 8.17 4.20 -9.23
N GLY A 52 8.67 5.42 -9.47
CA GLY A 52 10.11 5.68 -9.52
C GLY A 52 10.83 5.39 -8.20
N LEU A 53 10.20 5.72 -7.06
CA LEU A 53 10.76 5.38 -5.75
C LEU A 53 10.76 3.87 -5.47
N SER A 54 9.73 3.15 -5.91
CA SER A 54 9.69 1.68 -5.81
C SER A 54 10.78 1.03 -6.65
N GLU A 55 11.02 1.51 -7.87
CA GLU A 55 12.11 1.01 -8.71
C GLU A 55 13.49 1.19 -8.05
N LEU A 56 13.71 2.35 -7.41
CA LEU A 56 14.94 2.65 -6.67
C LEU A 56 15.13 1.82 -5.40
N SER A 57 14.09 1.13 -4.90
CA SER A 57 14.21 0.25 -3.73
C SER A 57 15.12 -0.97 -3.97
N PHE A 58 15.51 -1.20 -5.22
CA PHE A 58 16.45 -2.23 -5.64
C PHE A 58 17.75 -1.71 -6.27
N ASP A 59 18.05 -0.41 -6.14
CA ASP A 59 19.32 0.14 -6.60
C ASP A 59 20.51 -0.63 -5.98
N PRO A 60 21.62 -0.91 -6.69
CA PRO A 60 22.76 -1.62 -6.11
C PRO A 60 23.39 -0.93 -4.89
N ARG A 61 23.20 0.39 -4.73
CA ARG A 61 23.77 1.18 -3.63
C ARG A 61 22.83 1.20 -2.41
N PRO A 62 23.28 0.74 -1.22
CA PRO A 62 22.45 0.67 -0.02
C PRO A 62 21.80 2.00 0.37
N GLU A 63 22.53 3.11 0.24
CA GLU A 63 22.07 4.44 0.64
C GLU A 63 20.87 4.88 -0.21
N ILE A 64 20.85 4.50 -1.48
CA ILE A 64 19.76 4.82 -2.39
C ILE A 64 18.54 3.96 -2.10
N ARG A 65 18.71 2.65 -1.91
CA ARG A 65 17.58 1.77 -1.55
C ARG A 65 16.90 2.21 -0.27
N GLN A 66 17.68 2.47 0.77
CA GLN A 66 17.18 2.90 2.08
C GLN A 66 16.47 4.26 1.97
N SER A 67 17.07 5.23 1.26
CA SER A 67 16.46 6.54 1.04
C SER A 67 15.17 6.43 0.23
N ALA A 68 15.15 5.62 -0.83
CA ALA A 68 13.99 5.44 -1.68
C ALA A 68 12.81 4.82 -0.92
N LEU A 69 13.04 3.76 -0.13
CA LEU A 69 12.02 3.16 0.72
C LEU A 69 11.52 4.13 1.77
N GLN A 70 12.42 4.85 2.44
CA GLN A 70 12.04 5.84 3.44
C GLN A 70 11.14 6.90 2.83
N ILE A 71 11.56 7.52 1.71
CA ILE A 71 10.80 8.58 1.04
C ILE A 71 9.47 8.04 0.52
N LEU A 72 9.45 6.83 -0.04
CA LEU A 72 8.22 6.18 -0.53
C LEU A 72 7.19 6.04 0.59
N PHE A 73 7.54 5.39 1.70
CA PHE A 73 6.61 5.14 2.79
C PHE A 73 6.29 6.40 3.61
N GLU A 74 7.19 7.37 3.68
CA GLU A 74 6.91 8.69 4.25
C GLU A 74 5.91 9.48 3.39
N THR A 75 6.08 9.47 2.07
CA THR A 75 5.13 10.08 1.13
C THR A 75 3.74 9.47 1.27
N LEU A 76 3.65 8.14 1.27
CA LEU A 76 2.37 7.43 1.43
C LEU A 76 1.72 7.70 2.79
N ARG A 77 2.50 7.77 3.87
CA ARG A 77 1.99 8.09 5.20
C ARG A 77 1.51 9.54 5.32
N ASN A 78 2.24 10.49 4.75
CA ASN A 78 1.94 11.91 4.87
C ASN A 78 0.80 12.33 3.93
N HIS A 79 0.72 11.75 2.74
CA HIS A 79 -0.21 12.19 1.68
C HIS A 79 -1.28 11.14 1.32
N GLY A 80 -1.24 9.94 1.89
CA GLY A 80 -2.18 8.86 1.56
C GLY A 80 -3.65 9.16 1.88
N HIS A 81 -3.92 10.16 2.74
CA HIS A 81 -5.27 10.64 3.01
C HIS A 81 -5.93 11.33 1.79
N LEU A 82 -5.12 11.75 0.81
CA LEU A 82 -5.58 12.31 -0.46
C LEU A 82 -5.95 11.21 -1.48
N PHE A 83 -5.60 9.96 -1.22
CA PHE A 83 -5.69 8.89 -2.22
C PHE A 83 -7.08 8.24 -2.19
N SER A 84 -7.66 8.08 -3.38
CA SER A 84 -8.88 7.30 -3.58
C SER A 84 -8.58 5.80 -3.47
N LEU A 85 -9.62 4.98 -3.27
CA LEU A 85 -9.45 3.52 -3.29
C LEU A 85 -8.82 3.00 -4.60
N PRO A 86 -9.23 3.45 -5.81
CA PRO A 86 -8.56 3.05 -7.05
C PRO A 86 -7.06 3.41 -7.11
N LEU A 87 -6.67 4.57 -6.57
CA LEU A 87 -5.25 4.93 -6.48
C LEU A 87 -4.53 4.02 -5.47
N TRP A 88 -5.12 3.74 -4.31
CA TRP A 88 -4.57 2.78 -3.36
C TRP A 88 -4.42 1.38 -3.96
N GLU A 89 -5.41 0.88 -4.68
CA GLU A 89 -5.33 -0.39 -5.41
C GLU A 89 -4.10 -0.42 -6.31
N ARG A 90 -3.89 0.63 -7.10
CA ARG A 90 -2.76 0.75 -8.00
C ARG A 90 -1.43 0.88 -7.26
N VAL A 91 -1.39 1.59 -6.13
CA VAL A 91 -0.22 1.70 -5.26
C VAL A 91 0.14 0.34 -4.68
N PHE A 92 -0.81 -0.40 -4.12
CA PHE A 92 -0.52 -1.74 -3.58
C PHE A 92 0.00 -2.68 -4.69
N GLU A 93 -0.67 -2.74 -5.83
CA GLU A 93 -0.34 -3.68 -6.89
C GLU A 93 0.92 -3.34 -7.69
N SER A 94 1.10 -2.06 -8.05
CA SER A 94 2.14 -1.64 -8.99
C SER A 94 3.32 -0.94 -8.31
N VAL A 95 3.22 -0.60 -7.02
CA VAL A 95 4.29 0.08 -6.29
C VAL A 95 4.77 -0.75 -5.10
N LEU A 96 3.88 -1.20 -4.22
CA LEU A 96 4.28 -1.86 -2.97
C LEU A 96 4.60 -3.34 -3.15
N PHE A 97 3.73 -4.10 -3.83
CA PHE A 97 3.95 -5.54 -4.02
C PHE A 97 5.20 -5.89 -4.85
N PRO A 98 5.56 -5.12 -5.90
CA PRO A 98 6.80 -5.36 -6.65
C PRO A 98 8.07 -5.27 -5.82
N ILE A 99 8.07 -4.53 -4.70
CA ILE A 99 9.21 -4.45 -3.75
C ILE A 99 9.55 -5.83 -3.16
N PHE A 100 8.62 -6.78 -3.20
CA PHE A 100 8.86 -8.13 -2.70
C PHE A 100 9.24 -9.10 -3.81
N ASP A 101 9.00 -8.79 -5.09
CA ASP A 101 9.26 -9.71 -6.21
C ASP A 101 10.74 -10.02 -6.37
N TYR A 102 11.62 -9.04 -6.20
CA TYR A 102 13.07 -9.29 -6.25
C TYR A 102 13.54 -10.24 -5.14
N VAL A 103 13.04 -10.04 -3.91
CA VAL A 103 13.28 -10.95 -2.77
C VAL A 103 12.78 -12.36 -3.11
N ARG A 104 11.70 -12.46 -3.90
CA ARG A 104 11.23 -13.76 -4.39
C ARG A 104 12.20 -14.43 -5.33
N HIS A 105 12.75 -13.70 -6.29
CA HIS A 105 13.64 -14.21 -7.33
C HIS A 105 15.07 -14.48 -6.84
N ALA A 106 15.59 -13.64 -5.95
CA ALA A 106 16.96 -13.76 -5.43
C ALA A 106 17.14 -14.96 -4.48
N ILE A 107 16.12 -15.28 -3.67
CA ILE A 107 16.24 -16.25 -2.57
C ILE A 107 15.60 -17.61 -2.91
N ASP A 108 14.85 -17.69 -4.02
CA ASP A 108 14.28 -18.94 -4.52
C ASP A 108 14.49 -19.06 -6.05
N PRO A 109 15.73 -19.40 -6.49
CA PRO A 109 16.04 -19.58 -7.91
C PRO A 109 15.30 -20.78 -8.54
N SER A 110 14.61 -21.62 -7.76
CA SER A 110 13.85 -22.76 -8.27
C SER A 110 12.54 -22.36 -8.99
N GLY A 111 12.06 -21.13 -8.79
CA GLY A 111 10.75 -20.68 -9.27
C GLY A 111 10.72 -19.88 -10.58
N SER A 112 11.87 -19.44 -11.11
CA SER A 112 11.92 -18.57 -12.29
C SER A 112 13.31 -18.60 -12.93
N SER A 113 13.40 -19.16 -14.14
CA SER A 113 14.63 -19.21 -14.94
C SER A 113 15.05 -17.80 -15.38
N SER A 114 15.78 -17.09 -14.53
CA SER A 114 16.57 -15.94 -14.96
C SER A 114 18.03 -16.36 -14.95
N GLN A 115 18.55 -16.68 -16.13
CA GLN A 115 19.97 -16.88 -16.38
C GLN A 115 20.73 -15.59 -16.05
N VAL A 116 21.24 -15.47 -14.83
CA VAL A 116 22.29 -14.52 -14.50
C VAL A 116 23.50 -15.36 -14.11
N SER A 117 24.57 -15.18 -14.86
CA SER A 117 25.77 -16.02 -14.86
C SER A 117 26.31 -16.32 -13.46
N GLU A 118 26.32 -17.60 -13.10
CA GLU A 118 27.00 -18.15 -11.94
C GLU A 118 28.51 -17.86 -12.04
N VAL A 119 28.98 -16.87 -11.28
CA VAL A 119 30.37 -16.81 -10.84
C VAL A 119 30.32 -17.04 -9.34
N GLU A 120 30.41 -18.32 -8.96
CA GLU A 120 30.53 -18.79 -7.59
C GLU A 120 31.64 -18.00 -6.87
N THR A 121 31.24 -17.06 -6.02
CA THR A 121 32.14 -16.39 -5.10
C THR A 121 31.57 -16.61 -3.71
N ASP A 122 32.43 -17.04 -2.80
CA ASP A 122 32.24 -17.44 -1.38
C ASP A 122 31.63 -16.34 -0.46
N GLY A 123 30.86 -15.40 -1.03
CA GLY A 123 30.25 -14.23 -0.39
C GLY A 123 28.73 -14.07 -0.59
N GLU A 124 28.03 -15.08 -1.10
CA GLU A 124 26.56 -15.06 -1.27
C GLU A 124 25.81 -14.84 0.07
N LEU A 125 26.35 -15.34 1.18
CA LEU A 125 25.72 -15.24 2.50
C LEU A 125 25.58 -13.78 3.00
N ASP A 126 26.46 -12.87 2.58
CA ASP A 126 26.45 -11.45 2.96
C ASP A 126 25.61 -10.59 1.99
N GLN A 127 25.47 -11.05 0.73
CA GLN A 127 24.61 -10.38 -0.26
C GLN A 127 23.13 -10.53 0.03
N ASP A 128 22.68 -11.57 0.73
CA ASP A 128 21.26 -11.73 1.06
C ASP A 128 20.85 -11.04 2.37
N ALA A 129 21.81 -10.71 3.24
CA ALA A 129 21.55 -10.11 4.56
C ALA A 129 20.72 -8.82 4.44
N TRP A 130 21.11 -7.93 3.52
CA TRP A 130 20.42 -6.67 3.29
C TRP A 130 19.02 -6.86 2.67
N LEU A 131 18.79 -7.94 1.91
CA LEU A 131 17.47 -8.27 1.35
C LEU A 131 16.50 -8.62 2.46
N TYR A 132 16.93 -9.37 3.48
CA TYR A 132 16.09 -9.68 4.64
C TYR A 132 15.77 -8.44 5.46
N GLU A 133 16.74 -7.56 5.70
CA GLU A 133 16.52 -6.30 6.42
C GLU A 133 15.52 -5.41 5.68
N THR A 134 15.75 -5.23 4.38
CA THR A 134 14.90 -4.44 3.49
C THR A 134 13.48 -5.01 3.43
N CYS A 135 13.36 -6.33 3.27
CA CYS A 135 12.07 -7.00 3.22
C CYS A 135 11.32 -6.90 4.55
N THR A 136 12.02 -7.06 5.68
CA THR A 136 11.41 -6.92 7.01
C THR A 136 10.82 -5.53 7.18
N LEU A 137 11.61 -4.51 6.89
CA LEU A 137 11.18 -3.11 6.99
C LEU A 137 10.00 -2.83 6.04
N ALA A 138 10.12 -3.20 4.77
CA ALA A 138 9.07 -2.96 3.78
C ALA A 138 7.76 -3.65 4.17
N LEU A 139 7.80 -4.90 4.64
CA LEU A 139 6.60 -5.64 5.03
C LEU A 139 5.92 -5.03 6.25
N GLN A 140 6.70 -4.58 7.24
CA GLN A 140 6.18 -3.83 8.39
C GLN A 140 5.49 -2.54 7.95
N LEU A 141 6.12 -1.77 7.05
CA LEU A 141 5.58 -0.51 6.57
C LEU A 141 4.30 -0.70 5.73
N VAL A 142 4.19 -1.80 4.96
CA VAL A 142 2.96 -2.16 4.24
C VAL A 142 1.82 -2.45 5.21
N VAL A 143 2.08 -3.22 6.28
CA VAL A 143 1.08 -3.50 7.32
C VAL A 143 0.67 -2.21 8.03
N ASP A 144 1.62 -1.33 8.34
CA ASP A 144 1.34 -0.05 8.98
C ASP A 144 0.51 0.88 8.10
N LEU A 145 0.79 0.95 6.79
CA LEU A 145 -0.05 1.68 5.85
C LEU A 145 -1.48 1.11 5.81
N PHE A 146 -1.61 -0.21 5.79
CA PHE A 146 -2.92 -0.86 5.79
C PHE A 146 -3.73 -0.50 7.04
N ILE A 147 -3.10 -0.49 8.21
CA ILE A 147 -3.73 -0.11 9.48
C ILE A 147 -4.10 1.39 9.47
N ASN A 148 -3.16 2.26 9.09
CA ASN A 148 -3.34 3.72 9.13
C ASN A 148 -4.44 4.21 8.19
N PHE A 149 -4.63 3.55 7.05
CA PHE A 149 -5.62 3.92 6.05
C PHE A 149 -6.79 2.93 5.97
N TYR A 150 -7.01 2.11 7.01
CA TYR A 150 -7.95 0.99 7.01
C TYR A 150 -9.35 1.33 6.47
N ASN A 151 -9.87 2.51 6.83
CA ASN A 151 -11.19 2.98 6.38
C ASN A 151 -11.34 3.00 4.85
N THR A 152 -10.24 3.26 4.13
CA THR A 152 -10.21 3.26 2.67
C THR A 152 -9.71 1.94 2.11
N VAL A 153 -8.66 1.34 2.71
CA VAL A 153 -7.92 0.22 2.10
C VAL A 153 -8.39 -1.18 2.54
N ASN A 154 -9.36 -1.30 3.46
CA ASN A 154 -9.87 -2.61 3.90
C ASN A 154 -10.35 -3.57 2.77
N PRO A 155 -10.82 -3.10 1.58
CA PRO A 155 -11.11 -4.01 0.47
C PRO A 155 -9.88 -4.77 -0.04
N LEU A 156 -8.67 -4.27 0.26
CA LEU A 156 -7.39 -4.87 -0.13
C LEU A 156 -6.88 -5.92 0.85
N LEU A 157 -7.60 -6.20 1.95
CA LEU A 157 -7.18 -7.14 2.99
C LEU A 157 -6.72 -8.48 2.42
N LYS A 158 -7.52 -9.09 1.54
CA LYS A 158 -7.18 -10.36 0.88
C LYS A 158 -5.82 -10.32 0.18
N LYS A 159 -5.49 -9.23 -0.51
CA LYS A 159 -4.21 -9.09 -1.23
C LYS A 159 -3.04 -8.97 -0.25
N VAL A 160 -3.22 -8.22 0.84
CA VAL A 160 -2.23 -8.13 1.92
C VAL A 160 -2.02 -9.51 2.55
N LEU A 161 -3.09 -10.23 2.90
CA LEU A 161 -2.99 -11.58 3.45
C LEU A 161 -2.28 -12.55 2.49
N MET A 162 -2.58 -12.50 1.19
CA MET A 162 -1.89 -13.30 0.18
C MET A 162 -0.38 -13.00 0.15
N LEU A 163 0.02 -11.73 0.24
CA LEU A 163 1.43 -11.35 0.35
C LEU A 163 2.05 -11.99 1.60
N LEU A 164 1.46 -11.80 2.78
CA LEU A 164 1.99 -12.34 4.04
C LEU A 164 2.11 -13.86 4.02
N VAL A 165 1.07 -14.56 3.56
CA VAL A 165 1.08 -16.02 3.41
C VAL A 165 2.14 -16.47 2.42
N SER A 166 2.40 -15.73 1.34
CA SER A 166 3.48 -16.06 0.40
C SER A 166 4.87 -16.02 1.02
N PHE A 167 5.08 -15.25 2.10
CA PHE A 167 6.31 -15.29 2.89
C PHE A 167 6.33 -16.49 3.85
N ILE A 168 5.23 -16.74 4.54
CA ILE A 168 5.12 -17.86 5.51
C ILE A 168 5.37 -19.22 4.83
N LYS A 169 4.89 -19.38 3.60
CA LYS A 169 5.04 -20.63 2.82
C LYS A 169 6.47 -20.91 2.33
N ARG A 170 7.42 -20.00 2.53
CA ARG A 170 8.78 -20.17 2.02
C ARG A 170 9.55 -21.19 2.86
N PRO A 171 10.41 -22.02 2.22
CA PRO A 171 11.31 -22.92 2.95
C PRO A 171 12.41 -22.15 3.70
N HIS A 172 12.64 -20.88 3.35
CA HIS A 172 13.64 -20.04 3.99
C HIS A 172 13.16 -19.50 5.35
N GLN A 173 13.79 -19.97 6.43
CA GLN A 173 13.38 -19.70 7.82
C GLN A 173 13.20 -18.19 8.13
N SER A 174 14.15 -17.34 7.73
CA SER A 174 14.06 -15.90 8.03
C SER A 174 12.87 -15.24 7.34
N LEU A 175 12.57 -15.62 6.08
CA LEU A 175 11.47 -15.05 5.32
C LEU A 175 10.12 -15.52 5.86
N ALA A 176 10.02 -16.82 6.21
CA ALA A 176 8.86 -17.36 6.89
C ALA A 176 8.61 -16.65 8.22
N GLY A 177 9.66 -16.44 9.01
CA GLY A 177 9.62 -15.69 10.28
C GLY A 177 9.13 -14.24 10.10
N ILE A 178 9.62 -13.53 9.08
CA ILE A 178 9.16 -12.17 8.72
C ILE A 178 7.66 -12.18 8.36
N GLY A 179 7.23 -13.13 7.55
CA GLY A 179 5.82 -13.31 7.19
C GLY A 179 4.92 -13.55 8.40
N ILE A 180 5.33 -14.43 9.32
CA ILE A 180 4.61 -14.71 10.57
C ILE A 180 4.52 -13.43 11.42
N ALA A 181 5.63 -12.74 11.63
CA ALA A 181 5.67 -11.52 12.45
C ALA A 181 4.75 -10.42 11.88
N ALA A 182 4.75 -10.23 10.56
CA ALA A 182 3.86 -9.27 9.89
C ALA A 182 2.38 -9.69 9.99
N PHE A 183 2.07 -10.99 9.86
CA PHE A 183 0.70 -11.50 10.01
C PHE A 183 0.18 -11.29 11.44
N VAL A 184 1.00 -11.58 12.45
CA VAL A 184 0.68 -11.32 13.85
C VAL A 184 0.46 -9.82 14.08
N ARG A 185 1.35 -8.96 13.56
CA ARG A 185 1.20 -7.50 13.68
C ARG A 185 -0.11 -7.00 13.09
N LEU A 186 -0.48 -7.47 11.89
CA LEU A 186 -1.74 -7.12 11.25
C LEU A 186 -2.93 -7.46 12.16
N MET A 187 -2.98 -8.70 12.66
CA MET A 187 -4.07 -9.14 13.54
C MET A 187 -4.11 -8.35 14.86
N SER A 188 -2.95 -8.11 15.48
CA SER A 188 -2.89 -7.41 16.77
C SER A 188 -3.30 -5.94 16.69
N ASN A 189 -3.09 -5.28 15.54
CA ASN A 189 -3.33 -3.83 15.42
C ASN A 189 -4.59 -3.49 14.60
N ALA A 190 -5.03 -4.33 13.67
CA ALA A 190 -6.25 -4.12 12.89
C ALA A 190 -7.41 -5.04 13.31
N GLY A 191 -7.18 -6.01 14.20
CA GLY A 191 -8.18 -7.02 14.56
C GLY A 191 -9.49 -6.45 15.11
N GLU A 192 -9.42 -5.36 15.88
CA GLU A 192 -10.62 -4.67 16.40
C GLU A 192 -11.43 -3.95 15.32
N LEU A 193 -10.82 -3.67 14.16
CA LEU A 193 -11.45 -2.98 13.03
C LEU A 193 -12.12 -3.96 12.05
N PHE A 194 -11.85 -5.27 12.16
CA PHE A 194 -12.36 -6.29 11.25
C PHE A 194 -13.81 -6.63 11.54
N SER A 195 -14.63 -6.64 10.48
CA SER A 195 -15.95 -7.27 10.50
C SER A 195 -15.83 -8.80 10.51
N ASP A 196 -16.93 -9.50 10.78
CA ASP A 196 -16.97 -10.97 10.71
C ASP A 196 -16.51 -11.52 9.35
N GLU A 197 -16.85 -10.83 8.25
CA GLU A 197 -16.41 -11.17 6.90
C GLU A 197 -14.89 -11.04 6.76
N LYS A 198 -14.30 -9.95 7.27
CA LYS A 198 -12.85 -9.73 7.24
C LYS A 198 -12.11 -10.72 8.13
N TRP A 199 -12.65 -11.04 9.30
CA TRP A 199 -12.12 -12.09 10.16
C TRP A 199 -12.15 -13.46 9.49
N LEU A 200 -13.20 -13.78 8.72
CA LEU A 200 -13.23 -15.00 7.93
C LEU A 200 -12.10 -15.06 6.91
N GLU A 201 -11.82 -13.97 6.19
CA GLU A 201 -10.67 -13.89 5.27
C GLU A 201 -9.33 -14.17 6.00
N VAL A 202 -9.14 -13.60 7.19
CA VAL A 202 -7.94 -13.79 8.03
C VAL A 202 -7.80 -15.24 8.47
N VAL A 203 -8.85 -15.84 9.03
CA VAL A 203 -8.82 -17.22 9.53
C VAL A 203 -8.60 -18.23 8.40
N LEU A 204 -9.22 -18.01 7.23
CA LEU A 204 -8.99 -18.85 6.05
C LEU A 204 -7.54 -18.75 5.55
N SER A 205 -6.97 -17.54 5.58
CA SER A 205 -5.56 -17.32 5.20
C SER A 205 -4.59 -17.97 6.20
N LEU A 206 -4.90 -17.91 7.49
CA LEU A 206 -4.12 -18.60 8.53
C LEU A 206 -4.20 -20.12 8.37
N LYS A 207 -5.38 -20.67 8.08
CA LYS A 207 -5.55 -22.10 7.78
C LYS A 207 -4.70 -22.52 6.57
N ASP A 208 -4.71 -21.73 5.50
CA ASP A 208 -3.90 -21.98 4.31
C ASP A 208 -2.40 -21.96 4.62
N ALA A 209 -1.93 -20.97 5.38
CA ALA A 209 -0.55 -20.92 5.85
C ALA A 209 -0.17 -22.16 6.68
N ALA A 210 -0.98 -22.50 7.68
CA ALA A 210 -0.73 -23.63 8.57
C ALA A 210 -0.67 -24.97 7.81
N ASN A 211 -1.58 -25.19 6.86
CA ASN A 211 -1.61 -26.41 6.04
C ASN A 211 -0.37 -26.52 5.15
N ALA A 212 0.10 -25.40 4.57
CA ALA A 212 1.26 -25.40 3.71
C ALA A 212 2.59 -25.57 4.45
N THR A 213 2.61 -25.29 5.76
CA THR A 213 3.79 -25.46 6.62
C THR A 213 3.76 -26.75 7.45
N LEU A 214 2.83 -27.68 7.17
CA LEU A 214 2.79 -28.96 7.87
C LEU A 214 4.07 -29.76 7.59
N PRO A 215 4.65 -30.43 8.61
CA PRO A 215 5.77 -31.33 8.39
C PRO A 215 5.36 -32.47 7.47
N ASN A 216 6.18 -32.76 6.45
CA ASN A 216 5.97 -33.90 5.57
C ASN A 216 6.60 -35.15 6.19
N PHE A 217 5.77 -36.11 6.58
CA PHE A 217 6.18 -37.40 7.14
C PHE A 217 6.20 -38.55 6.12
N SER A 218 6.13 -38.26 4.81
CA SER A 218 6.12 -39.31 3.78
C SER A 218 7.34 -40.24 3.82
N PHE A 219 8.45 -39.80 4.41
CA PHE A 219 9.65 -40.63 4.62
C PHE A 219 9.46 -41.72 5.68
N LEU A 220 8.46 -41.61 6.57
CA LEU A 220 8.14 -42.63 7.57
C LEU A 220 7.27 -43.77 7.00
N ASP A 221 6.53 -43.51 5.91
CA ASP A 221 5.72 -44.51 5.20
C ASP A 221 6.57 -45.37 4.23
N GLY A 222 7.77 -44.91 3.88
CA GLY A 222 8.75 -45.66 3.09
C GLY A 222 9.51 -46.65 3.97
N GLY A 223 8.88 -47.79 4.28
CA GLY A 223 9.47 -48.89 5.03
C GLY A 223 10.59 -49.62 4.29
N ASP A 224 11.72 -48.97 4.02
CA ASP A 224 12.99 -49.64 3.70
C ASP A 224 13.80 -49.81 4.99
N PHE A 225 13.31 -50.69 5.86
CA PHE A 225 14.20 -51.40 6.77
C PHE A 225 15.09 -52.27 5.90
N VAL A 226 16.28 -51.75 5.58
CA VAL A 226 17.40 -52.51 5.03
C VAL A 226 17.57 -53.75 5.91
N THR A 227 17.11 -54.90 5.41
CA THR A 227 17.53 -56.19 5.91
C THR A 227 19.01 -56.32 5.61
N GLY A 228 19.83 -56.01 6.61
CA GLY A 228 21.25 -56.30 6.59
C GLY A 228 21.43 -57.79 6.32
N ASN A 229 21.81 -58.11 5.10
CA ASN A 229 22.18 -59.45 4.73
C ASN A 229 23.59 -59.69 5.27
N GLU A 230 23.68 -60.27 6.47
CA GLU A 230 24.92 -60.82 7.01
C GLU A 230 25.50 -61.83 6.02
N ARG A 231 26.74 -61.60 5.62
CA ARG A 231 27.66 -62.61 5.07
C ARG A 231 28.95 -62.56 5.87
#